data_AF-A0A6L4ZJG1-F1
#
_entry.id   AF-A0A6L4ZJG1-F1
#
_cell.length_a   1.000
_cell.length_b   1.000
_cell.length_c   1.000
_cell.angle_alpha   90.00
_cell.angle_beta   90.00
_cell.angle_gamma   90.00
#
_symmetry.space_group_name_H-M   'P 1'
#
loop_
_entity.id
_entity.type
_entity.pdbx_description
1 polymer ?
#
loop_
_entity_poly.entity_id
_entity_poly.type
_entity_poly.pdbx_seq_one_letter_code
_entity_poly.pdbx_strand_id
1 'polypeptide(L)'
;MSDEQRLGFYQAANQLGSFSRLSGGRFFPVTFEGEIPTTLRSISALLRSQYSIGYAPNNTRKEGKKRKVEIHVDVDGDGKRDDAKLVIQYRKVYTEPKS
;
A
#
# COMPACT_ATOMS: atom_id res chain seq x y z
N MET A 1 -21.93 20.25 -9.62
CA MET A 1 -21.97 18.80 -9.27
C MET A 1 -23.21 18.59 -8.45
N SER A 2 -24.08 17.64 -8.85
CA SER A 2 -25.23 17.25 -8.02
C SER A 2 -24.77 16.47 -6.78
N ASP A 3 -25.60 16.42 -5.74
CA ASP A 3 -25.26 15.71 -4.49
C ASP A 3 -25.00 14.22 -4.70
N GLU A 4 -25.73 13.60 -5.65
CA GLU A 4 -25.53 12.20 -6.05
C GLU A 4 -24.14 11.97 -6.68
N GLN A 5 -23.66 12.90 -7.51
CA GLN A 5 -22.32 12.83 -8.10
C GLN A 5 -21.22 12.93 -7.04
N ARG A 6 -21.43 13.79 -6.03
CA ARG A 6 -20.48 13.94 -4.90
C ARG A 6 -20.42 12.67 -4.07
N LEU A 7 -21.58 12.09 -3.74
CA LEU A 7 -21.66 10.83 -3.00
C LEU A 7 -20.95 9.69 -3.74
N GLY A 8 -21.21 9.54 -5.04
CA GLY A 8 -20.54 8.54 -5.88
C GLY A 8 -19.02 8.72 -5.90
N PHE A 9 -18.53 9.96 -5.96
CA PHE A 9 -17.10 10.24 -5.93
C PHE A 9 -16.45 9.83 -4.59
N TYR A 10 -17.08 10.12 -3.46
CA TYR A 10 -16.56 9.72 -2.15
C TYR A 10 -16.55 8.20 -1.97
N GLN A 11 -17.58 7.50 -2.45
CA GLN A 11 -17.61 6.04 -2.41
C GLN A 11 -16.48 5.44 -3.25
N ALA A 12 -16.28 5.94 -4.48
CA ALA A 12 -15.19 5.50 -5.34
C ALA A 12 -13.82 5.75 -4.70
N ALA A 13 -13.60 6.92 -4.11
CA ALA A 13 -12.35 7.24 -3.43
C ALA A 13 -12.07 6.29 -2.25
N ASN A 14 -13.08 5.98 -1.44
CA ASN A 14 -12.97 5.03 -0.33
C ASN A 14 -12.64 3.60 -0.81
N GLN A 15 -13.26 3.18 -1.90
CA GLN A 15 -13.03 1.86 -2.48
C GLN A 15 -11.64 1.73 -3.08
N LEU A 16 -11.20 2.72 -3.87
CA LEU A 16 -9.85 2.75 -4.43
C LEU A 16 -8.78 2.79 -3.33
N GLY A 17 -8.96 3.63 -2.30
CA GLY A 17 -8.05 3.67 -1.16
C GLY A 17 -7.95 2.33 -0.42
N SER A 18 -9.05 1.58 -0.35
CA SER A 18 -9.06 0.24 0.24
C SER A 18 -8.33 -0.78 -0.63
N PHE A 19 -8.54 -0.77 -1.94
CA PHE A 19 -7.82 -1.64 -2.87
C PHE A 19 -6.33 -1.38 -2.88
N SER A 20 -5.90 -0.10 -2.90
CA SER A 20 -4.48 0.26 -2.84
C SER A 20 -3.82 -0.27 -1.56
N ARG A 21 -4.47 -0.13 -0.39
CA ARG A 21 -3.93 -0.67 0.87
C ARG A 21 -3.83 -2.20 0.87
N LEU A 22 -4.77 -2.90 0.22
CA LEU A 22 -4.77 -4.35 0.17
C LEU A 22 -3.71 -4.89 -0.80
N SER A 23 -3.49 -4.21 -1.93
CA SER A 23 -2.43 -4.56 -2.88
C SER A 23 -1.04 -4.14 -2.41
N GLY A 24 -0.95 -3.17 -1.49
CA GLY A 24 0.30 -2.55 -1.06
C GLY A 24 0.73 -1.37 -1.93
N GLY A 25 -0.16 -0.89 -2.82
CA GLY A 25 0.07 0.32 -3.61
C GLY A 25 -0.41 1.60 -2.92
N ARG A 26 -0.35 2.71 -3.66
CA ARG A 26 -0.82 4.02 -3.24
C ARG A 26 -1.97 4.49 -4.12
N PHE A 27 -3.01 5.05 -3.49
CA PHE A 27 -4.04 5.79 -4.20
C PHE A 27 -3.63 7.26 -4.30
N PHE A 28 -3.76 7.84 -5.48
CA PHE A 28 -3.51 9.26 -5.74
C PHE A 28 -4.82 9.91 -6.22
N PRO A 29 -5.57 10.58 -5.34
CA PRO A 29 -6.72 11.36 -5.76
C PRO A 29 -6.24 12.60 -6.51
N VAL A 30 -6.72 12.78 -7.74
CA VAL A 30 -6.54 14.02 -8.51
C VAL A 30 -7.94 14.60 -8.70
N THR A 31 -8.15 15.78 -8.12
CA THR A 31 -9.47 16.44 -8.09
C THR A 31 -9.57 17.58 -9.09
N PHE A 32 -8.44 18.16 -9.50
CA PHE A 32 -8.35 19.16 -10.56
C PHE A 32 -7.02 19.07 -11.32
N GLU A 33 -6.98 19.64 -12.52
CA GLU A 33 -5.87 19.49 -13.47
C GLU A 33 -4.52 20.03 -12.94
N GLY A 34 -4.57 21.11 -12.16
CA GLY A 34 -3.37 21.72 -11.54
C GLY A 34 -2.62 20.80 -10.57
N GLU A 35 -3.24 19.72 -10.06
CA GLU A 35 -2.59 18.76 -9.15
C GLU A 35 -1.75 17.72 -9.90
N ILE A 36 -1.94 17.57 -11.22
CA ILE A 36 -1.30 16.53 -12.03
C ILE A 36 0.23 16.59 -11.92
N PRO A 37 0.91 17.76 -12.07
CA PRO A 37 2.36 17.81 -11.99
C PRO A 37 2.89 17.34 -10.63
N THR A 38 2.23 17.73 -9.53
CA THR A 38 2.63 17.35 -8.16
C THR A 38 2.40 15.86 -7.91
N THR A 39 1.30 15.31 -8.41
CA THR A 39 0.98 13.88 -8.33
C THR A 39 2.01 13.05 -9.09
N LEU A 40 2.36 13.46 -10.31
CA LEU A 40 3.36 12.77 -11.13
C LEU A 40 4.77 12.82 -10.51
N ARG A 41 5.14 13.94 -9.87
CA ARG A 41 6.39 14.00 -9.07
C ARG A 41 6.38 13.04 -7.90
N SER A 42 5.25 12.91 -7.21
CA SER A 42 5.09 11.98 -6.08
C SER A 42 5.19 10.51 -6.54
N ILE A 43 4.58 10.17 -7.67
CA ILE A 43 4.70 8.84 -8.29
C ILE A 43 6.17 8.58 -8.68
N SER A 44 6.82 9.55 -9.32
CA SER A 44 8.22 9.47 -9.71
C SER A 44 9.17 9.24 -8.54
N ALA A 45 8.91 9.88 -7.39
CA ALA A 45 9.67 9.64 -6.17
C ALA A 45 9.43 8.23 -5.62
N LEU A 46 8.17 7.76 -5.59
CA LEU A 46 7.80 6.42 -5.13
C LEU A 46 8.50 5.30 -5.93
N LEU A 47 8.52 5.42 -7.26
CA LEU A 47 9.14 4.43 -8.15
C LEU A 47 10.66 4.31 -7.94
N ARG A 48 11.32 5.37 -7.47
CA ARG A 48 12.77 5.36 -7.17
C ARG A 48 13.11 4.70 -5.85
N SER A 49 12.13 4.50 -4.97
CA SER A 49 12.30 3.93 -3.64
C SER A 49 11.61 2.58 -3.47
N GLN A 50 11.44 1.83 -4.56
CA GLN A 50 10.82 0.51 -4.52
C GLN A 50 11.85 -0.58 -4.25
N TYR A 51 11.63 -1.37 -3.20
CA TYR A 51 12.45 -2.52 -2.84
C TYR A 51 11.62 -3.80 -2.96
N SER A 52 12.21 -4.84 -3.55
CA SER A 52 11.61 -6.18 -3.63
C SER A 52 12.23 -7.06 -2.55
N ILE A 53 11.40 -7.57 -1.63
CA ILE A 53 11.83 -8.41 -0.51
C ILE A 53 11.17 -9.78 -0.67
N GLY A 54 11.99 -10.83 -0.74
CA GLY A 54 11.51 -12.21 -0.68
C GLY A 54 11.39 -12.67 0.76
N TYR A 55 10.24 -13.25 1.12
CA TYR A 55 10.03 -13.86 2.44
C TYR A 55 9.53 -15.30 2.26
N ALA A 56 10.25 -16.26 2.83
CA ALA A 56 9.82 -17.64 2.93
C ALA A 56 9.33 -17.91 4.35
N PRO A 57 8.04 -18.26 4.55
CA PRO A 57 7.52 -18.52 5.89
C PRO A 57 8.07 -19.83 6.45
N ASN A 58 8.54 -19.81 7.70
CA ASN A 58 8.95 -21.03 8.42
C ASN A 58 7.79 -22.00 8.64
N ASN A 59 6.54 -21.50 8.68
CA ASN A 59 5.34 -22.33 8.75
C ASN A 59 4.85 -22.70 7.34
N THR A 60 4.96 -23.98 6.98
CA THR A 60 4.67 -24.53 5.65
C THR A 60 3.22 -25.00 5.46
N ARG A 61 2.30 -24.67 6.39
CA ARG A 61 0.86 -25.00 6.25
C ARG A 61 0.28 -24.54 4.91
N LYS A 62 -0.53 -25.41 4.29
CA LYS A 62 -1.14 -25.23 2.95
C LYS A 62 -2.66 -25.37 2.99
N GLU A 63 -3.32 -24.61 3.85
CA GLU A 63 -4.78 -24.70 4.05
C GLU A 63 -5.56 -23.64 3.25
N GLY A 64 -4.88 -22.87 2.39
CA GLY A 64 -5.51 -21.75 1.69
C GLY A 64 -5.92 -20.58 2.61
N LYS A 65 -5.44 -20.55 3.85
CA LYS A 65 -5.76 -19.50 4.82
C LYS A 65 -5.03 -18.21 4.52
N LYS A 66 -5.63 -17.08 4.90
CA LYS A 66 -5.03 -15.75 4.82
C LYS A 66 -3.98 -15.59 5.92
N ARG A 67 -2.83 -14.99 5.59
CA ARG A 67 -1.77 -14.62 6.53
C ARG A 67 -1.50 -13.14 6.48
N LYS A 68 -1.44 -12.50 7.66
CA LYS A 68 -1.05 -11.10 7.81
C LYS A 68 0.46 -10.97 7.62
N VAL A 69 0.87 -9.92 6.93
CA VAL A 69 2.26 -9.50 6.77
C VAL A 69 2.43 -8.20 7.53
N GLU A 70 3.54 -8.07 8.25
CA GLU A 70 3.98 -6.83 8.89
C GLU A 70 5.44 -6.60 8.50
N ILE A 71 5.77 -5.37 8.14
CA ILE A 71 7.12 -4.96 7.79
C ILE A 71 7.54 -3.89 8.79
N HIS A 72 8.72 -4.09 9.37
CA HIS A 72 9.40 -3.13 10.23
C HIS A 72 10.74 -2.79 9.61
N VAL A 73 11.16 -1.53 9.72
CA VAL A 73 12.42 -1.04 9.16
C VAL A 73 13.26 -0.43 10.28
N ASP A 74 14.54 -0.71 10.25
CA ASP A 74 15.58 -0.11 11.08
C ASP A 74 16.63 0.44 10.11
N VAL A 75 16.74 1.78 10.02
CA VAL A 75 17.58 2.44 9.00
C VAL A 75 18.99 2.68 9.52
N ASP A 76 19.14 2.96 10.81
CA ASP A 76 20.43 3.26 11.44
C ASP A 76 21.11 2.03 12.07
N GLY A 77 20.40 0.90 12.13
CA GLY A 77 20.91 -0.36 12.65
C GLY A 77 20.99 -0.40 14.18
N ASP A 78 20.29 0.50 14.88
CA ASP A 78 20.32 0.59 16.34
C ASP A 78 19.42 -0.46 17.03
N GLY A 79 18.72 -1.28 16.26
CA GLY A 79 17.80 -2.31 16.73
C GLY A 79 16.40 -1.79 17.09
N LYS A 80 16.13 -0.49 16.90
CA LYS A 80 14.80 0.11 17.08
C LYS A 80 14.10 0.28 15.74
N ARG A 81 12.77 0.32 15.81
CA ARG A 81 11.93 0.49 14.63
C ARG A 81 11.86 1.97 14.26
N ASP A 82 12.21 2.27 13.02
CA ASP A 82 12.09 3.58 12.40
C ASP A 82 10.80 3.76 11.60
N ASP A 83 9.83 2.85 11.77
CA ASP A 83 8.57 2.82 11.03
C ASP A 83 7.83 4.17 11.04
N ALA A 84 7.94 4.94 12.13
CA ALA A 84 7.31 6.24 12.29
C ALA A 84 7.95 7.36 11.44
N LYS A 85 9.21 7.18 11.04
CA LYS A 85 9.97 8.15 10.22
C LYS A 85 9.74 7.93 8.72
N LEU A 86 9.14 6.80 8.33
CA LEU A 86 9.02 6.35 6.96
C LEU A 86 7.57 6.11 6.55
N VAL A 87 7.30 6.29 5.26
CA VAL A 87 6.04 5.85 4.65
C VAL A 87 6.26 4.47 4.04
N ILE A 88 5.87 3.43 4.77
CA ILE A 88 6.02 2.04 4.33
C ILE A 88 4.73 1.57 3.63
N GLN A 89 4.87 1.05 2.41
CA GLN A 89 3.76 0.50 1.62
C GLN A 89 4.06 -0.95 1.23
N TYR A 90 3.15 -1.85 1.59
CA TYR A 90 3.31 -3.27 1.35
C TYR A 90 1.96 -3.99 1.33
N ARG A 91 1.94 -5.15 0.67
CA ARG A 91 0.78 -6.03 0.65
C ARG A 91 0.57 -6.62 2.04
N LYS A 92 -0.56 -6.28 2.69
CA LYS A 92 -0.83 -6.66 4.09
C LYS A 92 -1.17 -8.13 4.30
N VAL A 93 -1.66 -8.82 3.27
CA VAL A 93 -2.15 -10.19 3.39
C VAL A 93 -1.76 -11.00 2.16
N TYR A 94 -1.29 -12.23 2.36
CA TYR A 94 -1.20 -13.23 1.31
C TYR A 94 -2.05 -14.46 1.65
N THR A 95 -2.40 -15.22 0.62
CA THR A 95 -3.15 -16.48 0.76
C THR A 95 -2.17 -17.63 0.60
N GLU A 96 -2.20 -18.59 1.53
CA GLU A 96 -1.44 -19.82 1.43
C GLU A 96 -1.81 -20.60 0.15
N PRO A 97 -0.88 -21.36 -0.45
CA PRO A 97 -1.26 -22.31 -1.48
C PRO A 97 -2.23 -23.35 -0.89
N LYS A 98 -3.19 -23.80 -1.70
CA LYS A 98 -4.07 -24.92 -1.38
C LYS A 98 -3.40 -26.18 -1.93
N SER A 99 -3.17 -27.18 -1.07
CA SER A 99 -2.70 -28.50 -1.50
C SER A 99 -3.83 -29.36 -2.05
#